data_AF-A0A6B3CRH6-F1
#
_entry.id   AF-A0A6B3CRH6-F1
#
_cell.length_a   1.000
_cell.length_b   1.000
_cell.length_c   1.000
_cell.angle_alpha   90.00
_cell.angle_beta   90.00
_cell.angle_gamma   90.00
#
_symmetry.space_group_name_H-M   'P 1'
#
loop_
_entity.id
_entity.type
_entity.pdbx_description
1 polymer ?
#
loop_
_entity_poly.entity_id
_entity_poly.type
_entity_poly.pdbx_seq_one_letter_code
_entity_poly.pdbx_strand_id
1 'polypeptide(L)'
;MTTEVEPVTTDPKHLTDSEASAEARRLIAEAYRPEAPATPTSFRDDTPVPAYGTTPPVPQPDSRIVPQWAAGVAVASIGVGAGITGLGCGAWLILQGLASVTLTGVLAVTLPFAGIAAAATAIGSAFARIRRASTTNVYKGTVVQRTEVTATSRGFLSRAKAGR
;
A
#
# COMPACT_ATOMS: atom_id res chain seq x y z
N MET A 1 45.35 30.36 65.69
CA MET A 1 44.30 29.46 66.21
C MET A 1 44.68 28.08 65.72
N THR A 2 45.48 27.37 66.50
CA THR A 2 46.18 26.13 66.12
C THR A 2 45.24 24.94 66.29
N THR A 3 44.96 24.25 65.19
CA THR A 3 44.24 22.97 65.18
C THR A 3 45.18 21.85 65.57
N GLU A 4 44.97 21.32 66.77
CA GLU A 4 45.65 20.13 67.27
C GLU A 4 45.06 18.91 66.55
N VAL A 5 45.86 18.29 65.67
CA VAL A 5 45.51 17.05 65.00
C VAL A 5 45.84 15.93 65.97
N GLU A 6 44.80 15.37 66.60
CA GLU A 6 44.90 14.21 67.46
C GLU A 6 45.45 13.01 66.67
N PRO A 7 46.53 12.35 67.13
CA PRO A 7 47.09 11.20 66.42
C PRO A 7 46.15 10.01 66.54
N VAL A 8 45.56 9.60 65.41
CA VAL A 8 44.83 8.33 65.28
C VAL A 8 45.80 7.19 65.58
N THR A 9 45.78 6.72 66.82
CA THR A 9 46.54 5.56 67.27
C THR A 9 45.94 4.32 66.62
N THR A 10 46.55 3.87 65.52
CA THR A 10 46.19 2.60 64.86
C THR A 10 46.94 1.47 65.56
N ASP A 11 46.49 1.13 66.78
CA ASP A 11 46.93 -0.07 67.47
C ASP A 11 46.12 -1.26 66.92
N PRO A 12 46.74 -2.21 66.18
CA PRO A 12 46.02 -3.34 65.61
C PRO A 12 45.72 -4.35 66.71
N LYS A 13 44.69 -4.06 67.53
CA LYS A 13 44.07 -5.10 68.35
C LYS A 13 43.52 -6.16 67.41
N HIS A 14 44.12 -7.35 67.43
CA HIS A 14 43.58 -8.52 66.77
C HIS A 14 42.20 -8.80 67.38
N LEU A 15 41.15 -8.39 66.67
CA LEU A 15 39.77 -8.69 67.02
C LEU A 15 39.57 -10.19 66.91
N THR A 16 38.85 -10.77 67.87
CA THR A 16 38.41 -12.16 67.75
C THR A 16 37.44 -12.29 66.57
N ASP A 17 37.37 -13.47 65.94
CA ASP A 17 36.51 -13.69 64.76
C ASP A 17 35.05 -13.29 64.99
N SER A 18 34.56 -13.44 66.24
CA SER A 18 33.22 -13.00 66.65
C SER A 18 33.05 -11.48 66.66
N GLU A 19 34.05 -10.75 67.11
CA GLU A 19 34.02 -9.28 67.16
C GLU A 19 34.19 -8.69 65.77
N ALA A 20 35.09 -9.27 64.95
CA ALA A 20 35.25 -8.91 63.55
C ALA A 20 33.95 -9.12 62.76
N SER A 21 33.25 -10.24 63.01
CA SER A 21 31.96 -10.53 62.37
C SER A 21 30.84 -9.56 62.82
N ALA A 22 30.87 -9.11 64.08
CA ALA A 22 29.92 -8.14 64.60
C ALA A 22 30.15 -6.73 64.02
N GLU A 23 31.40 -6.29 63.95
CA GLU A 23 31.78 -5.02 63.33
C GLU A 23 31.53 -5.04 61.81
N ALA A 24 31.82 -6.14 61.13
CA ALA A 24 31.49 -6.28 59.70
C ALA A 24 29.98 -6.13 59.44
N ARG A 25 29.14 -6.75 60.28
CA ARG A 25 27.68 -6.59 60.19
C ARG A 25 27.24 -5.15 60.45
N ARG A 26 27.87 -4.47 61.42
CA ARG A 26 27.59 -3.06 61.72
C ARG A 26 27.93 -2.16 60.54
N LEU A 27 29.11 -2.35 59.95
CA LEU A 27 29.58 -1.57 58.79
C LEU A 27 28.71 -1.79 57.56
N ILE A 28 28.28 -3.04 57.30
CA ILE A 28 27.35 -3.34 56.20
C ILE A 28 25.99 -2.67 56.45
N ALA A 29 25.44 -2.78 57.65
CA ALA A 29 24.15 -2.16 57.98
C ALA A 29 24.19 -0.63 57.89
N GLU A 30 25.33 -0.02 58.21
CA GLU A 30 25.56 1.42 58.06
C GLU A 30 25.68 1.81 56.58
N ALA A 31 26.47 1.08 55.78
CA ALA A 31 26.67 1.37 54.37
C ALA A 31 25.40 1.23 53.52
N TYR A 32 24.48 0.35 53.92
CA TYR A 32 23.18 0.16 53.25
C TYR A 32 22.04 0.91 53.95
N ARG A 33 22.34 1.77 54.93
CA ARG A 33 21.33 2.68 55.48
C ARG A 33 20.97 3.68 54.38
N PRO A 34 19.69 3.84 54.02
CA PRO A 34 19.29 4.85 53.05
C PRO A 34 19.54 6.24 53.64
N GLU A 35 20.70 6.82 53.32
CA GLU A 35 21.01 8.22 53.57
C GLU A 35 20.18 9.08 52.61
N ALA A 36 19.32 9.89 53.18
CA ALA A 36 18.43 10.87 52.54
C ALA A 36 17.10 10.33 51.95
N PRO A 37 16.01 11.10 52.09
CA PRO A 37 14.79 10.83 51.35
C PRO A 37 15.10 10.87 49.85
N ALA A 38 14.63 9.86 49.12
CA ALA A 38 14.78 9.76 47.68
C ALA A 38 14.37 11.09 47.04
N THR A 39 15.36 11.84 46.53
CA THR A 39 15.08 13.06 45.77
C THR A 39 14.30 12.64 44.54
N PRO A 40 13.06 13.11 44.34
CA PRO A 40 12.28 12.70 43.17
C PRO A 40 12.99 13.20 41.91
N THR A 41 13.62 12.29 41.17
CA THR A 41 14.33 12.57 39.91
C THR A 41 13.39 12.75 38.72
N SER A 42 12.08 12.56 38.94
CA SER A 42 11.05 12.71 37.92
C SER A 42 9.85 13.46 38.47
N PHE A 43 9.46 14.53 37.79
CA PHE A 43 8.17 15.18 37.93
C PHE A 43 7.30 14.79 36.73
N ARG A 44 6.13 14.17 36.98
CA ARG A 44 5.10 13.99 35.95
C ARG A 44 4.07 15.08 36.13
N ASP A 45 3.83 15.82 35.06
CA ASP A 45 2.72 16.75 34.97
C ASP A 45 1.46 15.97 34.56
N ASP A 46 0.56 15.77 35.52
CA ASP A 46 -0.74 15.11 35.30
C ASP A 46 -1.84 16.11 34.89
N THR A 47 -1.49 17.37 34.57
CA THR A 47 -2.48 18.33 34.12
C THR A 47 -3.13 17.84 32.82
N PRO A 48 -4.48 17.85 32.74
CA PRO A 48 -5.18 17.39 31.56
C PRO A 48 -4.83 18.30 30.39
N VAL A 49 -4.25 17.72 29.33
CA VAL A 49 -3.91 18.46 28.12
C VAL A 49 -5.20 18.98 27.48
N PRO A 50 -5.33 20.28 27.23
CA PRO A 50 -6.50 20.82 26.54
C PRO A 50 -6.57 20.24 25.12
N ALA A 51 -7.78 19.85 24.69
CA ALA A 51 -7.99 19.29 23.36
C ALA A 51 -7.57 20.25 22.23
N TYR A 52 -7.56 21.55 22.51
CA TYR A 52 -7.18 22.60 21.57
C TYR A 52 -6.25 23.60 22.26
N GLY A 53 -5.11 23.88 21.63
CA GLY A 53 -4.23 24.98 22.03
C GLY A 53 -4.66 26.30 21.41
N THR A 54 -4.20 27.41 21.99
CA THR A 54 -4.38 28.77 21.43
C THR A 54 -3.45 29.06 20.26
N THR A 55 -2.52 28.14 19.96
CA THR A 55 -1.62 28.24 18.81
C THR A 55 -2.44 28.21 17.52
N PRO A 56 -2.33 29.23 16.66
CA PRO A 56 -3.04 29.24 15.39
C PRO A 56 -2.60 28.05 14.52
N PRO A 57 -3.51 27.45 13.73
CA PRO A 57 -3.15 26.40 12.79
C PRO A 57 -2.01 26.87 11.88
N VAL A 58 -0.88 26.19 11.94
CA VAL A 58 0.24 26.45 11.03
C VAL A 58 -0.09 25.76 9.70
N PRO A 59 -0.10 26.50 8.57
CA PRO A 59 -0.30 25.90 7.25
C PRO A 59 0.80 24.88 6.98
N GLN A 60 0.43 23.60 6.95
CA GLN A 60 1.34 22.55 6.51
C GLN A 60 1.38 22.59 4.98
N PRO A 61 2.56 22.75 4.34
CA PRO A 61 2.66 22.63 2.89
C PRO A 61 2.34 21.20 2.49
N ASP A 62 1.10 20.96 2.09
CA ASP A 62 0.60 19.63 1.75
C ASP A 62 0.96 19.33 0.28
N SER A 63 2.12 18.69 0.08
CA SER A 63 2.59 18.26 -1.24
C SER A 63 2.33 16.78 -1.48
N ARG A 64 1.25 16.22 -0.92
CA ARG A 64 0.90 14.81 -1.12
C ARG A 64 0.24 14.64 -2.50
N ILE A 65 1.06 14.69 -3.55
CA ILE A 65 0.67 14.25 -4.88
C ILE A 65 0.48 12.74 -4.78
N VAL A 66 -0.75 12.29 -4.59
CA VAL A 66 -1.09 10.89 -4.87
C VAL A 66 -0.68 10.62 -6.30
N PRO A 67 0.14 9.59 -6.55
CA PRO A 67 0.63 9.35 -7.89
C PRO A 67 -0.56 9.08 -8.81
N GLN A 68 -0.59 9.72 -9.98
CA GLN A 68 -1.77 9.74 -10.85
C GLN A 68 -2.31 8.35 -11.24
N TRP A 69 -1.47 7.32 -11.18
CA TRP A 69 -1.89 5.93 -11.38
C TRP A 69 -2.90 5.44 -10.31
N ALA A 70 -2.78 5.89 -9.06
CA ALA A 70 -3.70 5.52 -7.97
C ALA A 70 -5.09 6.17 -8.14
N ALA A 71 -5.11 7.42 -8.60
CA ALA A 71 -6.36 8.09 -8.98
C ALA A 71 -7.02 7.38 -10.18
N GLY A 72 -6.22 6.91 -11.15
CA GLY A 72 -6.71 6.15 -12.30
C GLY A 72 -7.36 4.81 -11.94
N VAL A 73 -6.79 4.06 -10.99
CA VAL A 73 -7.34 2.76 -10.55
C VAL A 73 -8.69 2.92 -9.83
N ALA A 74 -8.87 3.99 -9.05
CA ALA A 74 -10.13 4.27 -8.36
C ALA A 74 -11.27 4.57 -9.35
N VAL A 75 -11.00 5.36 -10.40
CA VAL A 75 -11.99 5.65 -11.44
C VAL A 75 -12.31 4.39 -12.26
N ALA A 76 -11.30 3.58 -12.57
CA ALA A 76 -11.48 2.33 -13.29
C ALA A 76 -12.36 1.33 -12.50
N SER A 77 -12.15 1.18 -11.18
CA SER A 77 -12.94 0.26 -10.36
C SER A 77 -14.40 0.69 -10.21
N ILE A 78 -14.68 2.00 -10.12
CA ILE A 78 -16.04 2.54 -10.15
C ILE A 78 -16.72 2.23 -11.49
N GLY A 79 -16.02 2.41 -12.61
CA GLY A 79 -16.54 2.10 -13.94
C GLY A 79 -16.88 0.62 -14.12
N VAL A 80 -16.03 -0.27 -13.62
CA VAL A 80 -16.28 -1.72 -13.66
C VAL A 80 -17.49 -2.09 -12.78
N GLY A 81 -17.59 -1.56 -11.56
CA GLY A 81 -18.71 -1.81 -10.67
C GLY A 81 -20.05 -1.33 -11.23
N ALA A 82 -20.10 -0.11 -11.76
CA ALA A 82 -21.30 0.43 -12.40
C ALA A 82 -21.68 -0.37 -13.66
N GLY A 83 -20.70 -0.80 -14.45
CA GLY A 83 -20.91 -1.61 -15.64
C GLY A 83 -21.53 -2.98 -15.32
N ILE A 84 -20.99 -3.69 -14.33
CA ILE A 84 -21.50 -5.03 -13.95
C ILE A 84 -22.92 -4.92 -13.39
N THR A 85 -23.20 -3.94 -12.54
CA THR A 85 -24.55 -3.73 -11.99
C THR A 85 -25.55 -3.39 -13.08
N GLY A 86 -25.17 -2.52 -14.03
CA GLY A 86 -26.02 -2.19 -15.18
C GLY A 86 -26.33 -3.39 -16.07
N LEU A 87 -25.32 -4.22 -16.35
CA LEU A 87 -25.49 -5.46 -17.12
C LEU A 87 -26.36 -6.48 -16.39
N GLY A 88 -26.16 -6.66 -15.08
CA GLY A 88 -26.96 -7.57 -14.25
C GLY A 88 -28.43 -7.15 -14.18
N CYS A 89 -28.69 -5.85 -13.97
CA CYS A 89 -30.04 -5.29 -13.98
C CYS A 89 -30.72 -5.44 -15.35
N GLY A 90 -29.99 -5.14 -16.44
CA GLY A 90 -30.49 -5.33 -17.79
C GLY A 90 -30.84 -6.79 -18.09
N ALA A 91 -29.96 -7.74 -17.72
CA ALA A 91 -30.22 -9.16 -17.90
C ALA A 91 -31.44 -9.63 -17.11
N TRP A 92 -31.61 -9.16 -15.87
CA TRP A 92 -32.78 -9.48 -15.05
C TRP A 92 -34.09 -9.01 -15.71
N LEU A 93 -34.14 -7.76 -16.17
CA LEU A 93 -35.31 -7.21 -16.85
C LEU A 93 -35.61 -7.92 -18.17
N ILE A 94 -34.57 -8.33 -18.91
CA ILE A 94 -34.71 -9.14 -20.13
C ILE A 94 -35.33 -10.50 -19.79
N LEU A 95 -34.77 -11.24 -18.83
CA LEU A 95 -35.28 -12.56 -18.45
C LEU A 95 -36.72 -12.47 -17.94
N GLN A 96 -37.04 -11.44 -17.16
CA GLN A 96 -38.39 -11.18 -16.69
C GLN A 96 -39.35 -10.82 -17.85
N GLY A 97 -38.85 -10.07 -18.84
CA GLY A 97 -39.57 -9.81 -20.09
C GLY A 97 -39.84 -11.09 -20.88
N LEU A 98 -38.84 -11.94 -21.13
CA LEU A 98 -39.01 -13.21 -21.84
C LEU A 98 -39.94 -14.19 -21.11
N ALA A 99 -39.92 -14.19 -19.78
CA ALA A 99 -40.83 -15.02 -18.98
C ALA A 99 -42.30 -14.57 -19.12
N SER A 100 -42.56 -13.34 -19.57
CA SER A 100 -43.90 -12.78 -19.75
C SER A 100 -44.43 -12.86 -21.20
N VAL A 101 -43.72 -13.55 -22.09
CA VAL A 101 -43.87 -13.37 -23.54
C VAL A 101 -44.56 -14.55 -24.25
N THR A 102 -45.67 -14.23 -24.93
CA THR A 102 -46.32 -15.03 -25.99
C THR A 102 -45.58 -14.85 -27.33
N LEU A 103 -45.89 -15.64 -28.37
CA LEU A 103 -45.15 -15.73 -29.66
C LEU A 103 -44.66 -14.38 -30.25
N THR A 104 -45.41 -13.30 -30.09
CA THR A 104 -45.08 -11.94 -30.53
C THR A 104 -43.84 -11.34 -29.84
N GLY A 105 -43.62 -11.66 -28.56
CA GLY A 105 -42.43 -11.16 -27.86
C GLY A 105 -41.15 -11.93 -28.17
N VAL A 106 -41.22 -13.16 -28.69
CA VAL A 106 -40.03 -13.87 -29.20
C VAL A 106 -39.42 -13.10 -30.38
N LEU A 107 -40.27 -12.58 -31.27
CA LEU A 107 -39.85 -11.72 -32.38
C LEU A 107 -39.37 -10.34 -31.88
N ALA A 108 -40.04 -9.76 -30.89
CA ALA A 108 -39.63 -8.48 -30.32
C ALA A 108 -38.30 -8.54 -29.54
N VAL A 109 -37.95 -9.71 -28.99
CA VAL A 109 -36.70 -9.94 -28.24
C VAL A 109 -35.53 -10.27 -29.17
N THR A 110 -35.73 -11.09 -30.19
CA THR A 110 -34.63 -11.56 -31.06
C THR A 110 -34.06 -10.45 -31.96
N LEU A 111 -34.91 -9.52 -32.41
CA LEU A 111 -34.52 -8.39 -33.26
C LEU A 111 -33.48 -7.45 -32.62
N PRO A 112 -33.67 -6.95 -31.38
CA PRO A 112 -32.67 -6.11 -30.72
C PRO A 112 -31.38 -6.86 -30.42
N PHE A 113 -31.42 -8.16 -30.06
CA PHE A 113 -30.19 -8.94 -29.87
C PHE A 113 -29.38 -9.12 -31.16
N ALA A 114 -30.05 -9.38 -32.29
CA ALA A 114 -29.40 -9.44 -33.59
C ALA A 114 -28.81 -8.08 -33.99
N GLY A 115 -29.53 -6.99 -33.73
CA GLY A 115 -29.05 -5.62 -33.95
C GLY A 115 -27.81 -5.27 -33.11
N ILE A 116 -27.83 -5.60 -31.83
CA ILE A 116 -26.70 -5.37 -30.91
C ILE A 116 -25.49 -6.22 -31.32
N ALA A 117 -25.69 -7.50 -31.65
CA ALA A 117 -24.61 -8.38 -32.10
C ALA A 117 -23.98 -7.88 -33.41
N ALA A 118 -24.78 -7.40 -34.35
CA ALA A 118 -24.30 -6.79 -35.59
C ALA A 118 -23.52 -5.50 -35.32
N ALA A 119 -24.02 -4.62 -34.45
CA ALA A 119 -23.35 -3.38 -34.08
C ALA A 119 -22.02 -3.63 -33.37
N ALA A 120 -21.98 -4.55 -32.40
CA ALA A 120 -20.76 -4.94 -31.70
C ALA A 120 -19.72 -5.55 -32.66
N THR A 121 -20.17 -6.38 -33.60
CA THR A 121 -19.29 -6.98 -34.62
C THR A 121 -18.77 -5.92 -35.60
N ALA A 122 -19.60 -4.96 -36.00
CA ALA A 122 -19.19 -3.85 -36.86
C ALA A 122 -18.15 -2.96 -36.17
N ILE A 123 -18.38 -2.61 -34.90
CA ILE A 123 -17.43 -1.81 -34.11
C ILE A 123 -16.12 -2.58 -33.92
N GLY A 124 -16.19 -3.85 -33.51
CA GLY A 124 -15.01 -4.69 -33.31
C GLY A 124 -14.19 -4.89 -34.57
N SER A 125 -14.84 -5.10 -35.72
CA SER A 125 -14.16 -5.23 -37.02
C SER A 125 -13.54 -3.91 -37.49
N ALA A 126 -14.18 -2.77 -37.23
CA ALA A 126 -13.61 -1.44 -37.51
C ALA A 126 -12.35 -1.19 -36.67
N PHE A 127 -12.41 -1.46 -35.35
CA PHE A 127 -11.24 -1.32 -34.48
C PHE A 127 -10.11 -2.29 -34.84
N ALA A 128 -10.42 -3.52 -35.23
CA ALA A 128 -9.42 -4.49 -35.70
C ALA A 128 -8.71 -4.03 -36.98
N ARG A 129 -9.41 -3.30 -37.85
CA ARG A 129 -8.85 -2.73 -39.08
C ARG A 129 -7.97 -1.52 -38.80
N ILE A 130 -8.33 -0.68 -37.83
CA ILE A 130 -7.51 0.46 -37.38
C ILE A 130 -6.21 -0.01 -36.72
N ARG A 131 -6.24 -1.11 -35.95
CA ARG A 131 -5.03 -1.68 -35.32
C ARG A 131 -4.07 -2.35 -36.30
N ARG A 132 -4.47 -2.61 -37.55
CA ARG A 132 -3.55 -3.00 -38.63
C ARG A 132 -2.82 -1.75 -39.13
N ALA A 133 -2.02 -1.14 -38.28
CA ALA A 133 -1.08 -0.12 -38.72
C ALA A 133 -0.03 -0.78 -39.63
N SER A 134 -0.02 -0.38 -40.90
CA SER A 134 1.06 -0.72 -41.84
C SER A 134 2.31 0.04 -41.40
N THR A 135 3.25 -0.65 -40.75
CA THR A 135 4.57 -0.09 -40.42
C THR A 135 5.32 0.20 -41.73
N THR A 136 5.24 1.45 -42.19
CA THR A 136 5.99 1.90 -43.37
C THR A 136 7.40 2.29 -42.92
N ASN A 137 8.35 1.39 -43.10
CA ASN A 137 9.75 1.67 -42.80
C ASN A 137 10.34 2.55 -43.92
N VAL A 138 10.65 3.80 -43.60
CA VAL A 138 11.29 4.75 -44.55
C VAL A 138 12.81 4.68 -44.36
N TYR A 139 13.52 4.11 -45.33
CA TYR A 139 14.98 3.99 -45.31
C TYR A 139 15.63 5.14 -46.11
N LYS A 140 16.61 5.81 -45.53
CA LYS A 140 17.29 7.00 -46.11
C LYS A 140 18.58 6.68 -46.90
N GLY A 141 18.79 5.44 -47.33
CA GLY A 141 19.97 5.03 -48.09
C GLY A 141 19.61 4.08 -49.24
N THR A 142 20.56 3.81 -50.15
CA THR A 142 20.35 2.89 -51.29
C THR A 142 20.12 1.46 -50.77
N VAL A 143 18.86 1.02 -50.73
CA VAL A 143 18.47 -0.31 -50.24
C VAL A 143 18.32 -1.27 -51.43
N VAL A 144 19.12 -2.33 -51.45
CA VAL A 144 18.86 -3.50 -52.30
C VAL A 144 17.77 -4.33 -51.62
N GLN A 145 16.55 -4.29 -52.15
CA GLN A 145 15.44 -5.09 -51.63
C GLN A 145 15.59 -6.55 -52.08
N ARG A 146 15.95 -7.45 -51.15
CA ARG A 146 15.80 -8.90 -51.32
C ARG A 146 14.49 -9.33 -50.67
N THR A 147 13.50 -9.68 -51.49
CA THR A 147 12.17 -10.13 -51.07
C THR A 147 12.15 -11.64 -50.80
N GLU A 148 12.93 -12.08 -49.82
CA GLU A 148 12.82 -13.44 -49.29
C GLU A 148 11.94 -13.40 -48.03
N VAL A 149 10.69 -13.85 -48.15
CA VAL A 149 9.71 -13.82 -47.06
C VAL A 149 9.69 -15.18 -46.36
N THR A 150 10.50 -15.33 -45.31
CA THR A 150 10.46 -16.52 -44.45
C THR A 150 9.37 -16.35 -43.38
N ALA A 151 8.22 -16.99 -43.58
CA ALA A 151 7.10 -16.96 -42.63
C ALA A 151 7.26 -18.06 -41.58
N THR A 152 7.79 -17.73 -40.39
CA THR A 152 7.82 -18.65 -39.24
C THR A 152 6.59 -18.46 -38.36
N SER A 153 5.62 -19.37 -38.43
CA SER A 153 4.49 -19.42 -37.50
C SER A 153 4.78 -20.38 -36.35
N ARG A 154 4.78 -19.89 -35.10
CA ARG A 154 4.89 -20.74 -33.90
C ARG A 154 3.60 -20.59 -33.07
N GLY A 155 2.81 -21.66 -33.00
CA GLY A 155 1.59 -21.74 -32.19
C GLY A 155 0.56 -22.71 -32.77
N PHE A 156 -0.18 -23.41 -31.89
CA PHE A 156 -1.11 -24.51 -32.21
C PHE A 156 -2.27 -24.13 -33.15
N LEU A 157 -2.58 -22.83 -33.31
CA LEU A 157 -3.62 -22.33 -34.22
C LEU A 157 -3.09 -21.23 -35.18
N SER A 158 -1.78 -21.10 -35.32
CA SER A 158 -1.20 -20.06 -36.19
C SER A 158 -1.21 -20.48 -37.65
N ARG A 159 -1.71 -19.61 -38.54
CA ARG A 159 -1.76 -19.85 -40.00
C ARG A 159 -0.76 -18.92 -40.67
N ALA A 160 0.36 -19.46 -41.16
CA ALA A 160 1.30 -18.72 -41.98
C ALA A 160 0.68 -18.43 -43.35
N LYS A 161 0.69 -17.18 -43.79
CA LYS A 161 0.38 -16.80 -45.18
C LYS A 161 1.66 -16.24 -45.80
N ALA A 162 2.34 -17.04 -46.61
CA ALA A 162 3.38 -16.54 -47.50
C ALA A 162 2.68 -15.79 -48.64
N GLY A 163 2.90 -14.48 -48.73
CA GLY A 163 2.36 -13.65 -49.80
C GLY A 163 3.08 -13.92 -51.12
N ARG A 164 2.33 -13.89 -52.21
CA ARG A 164 2.82 -13.84 -53.59
C ARG A 164 2.83 -12.40 -54.05
#